data_AF-A0A6N8BFW8-F1
#
_entry.id   AF-A0A6N8BFW8-F1
#
_cell.length_a   1.000
_cell.length_b   1.000
_cell.length_c   1.000
_cell.angle_alpha   90.00
_cell.angle_beta   90.00
_cell.angle_gamma   90.00
#
_symmetry.space_group_name_H-M   'P 1'
#
loop_
_entity.id
_entity.type
_entity.pdbx_description
1 polymer ?
#
loop_
_entity_poly.entity_id
_entity_poly.type
_entity_poly.pdbx_seq_one_letter_code
_entity_poly.pdbx_strand_id
1 'polypeptide(L)'
;MDKKVKVARLSVASNTVLTTGKLIIGFSMGSVSVISEGFHSGMDLIAAIIALISVNKAAKPADTSYQYGYGKYENLASIIEALLIVAAAGLITAEAYPRLFEPAPVHALGLGMLIMAVSACVNLFVSRMLLKAARETDSPALAADGMHLLTDVYTSVGVLIGVIIIKFTGWYIVDPLIGIAVSIFILKAAWELIRDSIKSILDMSLPEEEKKLIMKTLQKYEHKFVEFHELRTRRAGAERHIDLHLVIAHHLSVGQVHEVCDEIESTIKQLFPRCKVLIHAEPCDGSCERCNKDKNRSRCSYN
;
A
#
# COMPACT_ATOMS: atom_id res chain seq x y z
N MET A 1 -16.35 3.19 13.28
CA MET A 1 -16.10 2.60 11.95
C MET A 1 -14.66 2.93 11.58
N ASP A 2 -13.85 1.93 11.24
CA ASP A 2 -12.44 2.13 10.87
C ASP A 2 -12.34 3.16 9.74
N LYS A 3 -11.44 4.14 9.88
CA LYS A 3 -11.17 5.19 8.90
C LYS A 3 -10.90 4.58 7.52
N LYS A 4 -10.23 3.43 7.47
CA LYS A 4 -9.93 2.71 6.23
C LYS A 4 -11.21 2.31 5.48
N VAL A 5 -12.14 1.67 6.19
CA VAL A 5 -13.42 1.21 5.62
C VAL A 5 -14.27 2.37 5.13
N LYS A 6 -14.28 3.49 5.87
CA LYS A 6 -15.06 4.68 5.47
C LYS A 6 -14.57 5.25 4.14
N VAL A 7 -13.26 5.36 3.95
CA VAL A 7 -12.69 5.91 2.71
C VAL A 7 -12.80 4.91 1.56
N ALA A 8 -12.62 3.61 1.80
CA ALA A 8 -12.86 2.57 0.79
C ALA A 8 -14.32 2.57 0.29
N ARG A 9 -15.30 2.74 1.19
CA ARG A 9 -16.72 2.87 0.79
C ARG A 9 -16.98 4.11 -0.05
N LEU A 10 -16.29 5.22 0.25
CA LEU A 10 -16.37 6.43 -0.57
C LEU A 10 -15.84 6.16 -1.98
N SER A 11 -14.73 5.43 -2.12
CA SER A 11 -14.18 5.00 -3.41
C SER A 11 -15.20 4.18 -4.21
N VAL A 12 -15.76 3.13 -3.61
CA VAL A 12 -16.80 2.30 -4.23
C VAL A 12 -18.02 3.12 -4.65
N ALA A 13 -18.51 4.00 -3.76
CA ALA A 13 -19.67 4.84 -4.07
C ALA A 13 -19.38 5.80 -5.24
N SER A 14 -18.21 6.43 -5.24
CA SER A 14 -17.76 7.31 -6.32
C SER A 14 -17.67 6.58 -7.66
N ASN A 15 -16.96 5.45 -7.70
CA ASN A 15 -16.83 4.66 -8.93
C ASN A 15 -18.18 4.12 -9.41
N THR A 16 -19.08 3.73 -8.49
CA THR A 16 -20.43 3.31 -8.86
C THR A 16 -21.19 4.43 -9.57
N VAL A 17 -21.13 5.67 -9.03
CA VAL A 17 -21.79 6.84 -9.62
C VAL A 17 -21.17 7.18 -10.98
N LEU A 18 -19.84 7.21 -11.08
CA LEU A 18 -19.14 7.53 -12.34
C LEU A 18 -19.43 6.49 -13.42
N THR A 19 -19.30 5.20 -13.12
CA THR A 19 -19.57 4.11 -14.06
C THR A 19 -21.01 4.12 -14.55
N THR A 20 -21.97 4.21 -13.63
CA THR A 20 -23.40 4.25 -13.99
C THR A 20 -23.72 5.49 -14.81
N GLY A 21 -23.21 6.66 -14.41
CA GLY A 21 -23.41 7.92 -15.14
C GLY A 21 -22.84 7.88 -16.55
N LYS A 22 -21.59 7.43 -16.71
CA LYS A 22 -20.93 7.28 -18.02
C LYS A 22 -21.70 6.32 -18.93
N LEU A 23 -22.13 5.17 -18.43
CA LEU A 23 -22.89 4.20 -19.23
C LEU A 23 -24.25 4.75 -19.67
N ILE A 24 -25.04 5.35 -18.75
CA ILE A 24 -26.36 5.92 -19.08
C ILE A 24 -26.23 7.00 -20.15
N ILE A 25 -25.28 7.93 -19.99
CA ILE A 25 -25.06 9.02 -20.93
C ILE A 25 -24.53 8.46 -22.26
N GLY A 26 -23.57 7.53 -22.21
CA GLY A 26 -23.00 6.89 -23.39
C GLY A 26 -24.04 6.18 -24.26
N PHE A 27 -24.94 5.40 -23.66
CA PHE A 27 -26.04 4.75 -24.37
C PHE A 27 -27.06 5.74 -24.91
N SER A 28 -27.41 6.76 -24.12
CA SER A 28 -28.39 7.77 -24.51
C SER A 28 -27.89 8.63 -25.70
N MET A 29 -26.58 8.84 -25.78
CA MET A 29 -25.94 9.56 -26.89
C MET A 29 -25.53 8.66 -28.05
N GLY A 30 -25.61 7.33 -27.92
CA GLY A 30 -25.07 6.38 -28.89
C GLY A 30 -23.55 6.49 -29.07
N SER A 31 -22.81 6.98 -28.05
CA SER A 31 -21.38 7.25 -28.15
C SER A 31 -20.55 6.05 -27.72
N VAL A 32 -19.95 5.35 -28.69
CA VAL A 32 -19.04 4.21 -28.44
C VAL A 32 -17.86 4.61 -27.55
N SER A 33 -17.33 5.82 -27.71
CA SER A 33 -16.22 6.33 -26.89
C SER A 33 -16.61 6.51 -25.41
N VAL A 34 -17.78 7.10 -25.12
CA VAL A 34 -18.25 7.26 -23.74
C VAL A 34 -18.65 5.92 -23.12
N ILE A 35 -19.19 4.99 -23.91
CA ILE A 35 -19.50 3.64 -23.45
C ILE A 35 -18.22 2.89 -23.07
N SER A 36 -17.18 2.96 -23.91
CA SER A 36 -15.87 2.34 -23.64
C SER A 36 -15.24 2.91 -22.35
N GLU A 37 -15.31 4.22 -22.16
CA GLU A 37 -14.88 4.90 -20.92
C GLU A 37 -15.72 4.47 -19.70
N GLY A 38 -17.01 4.15 -19.89
CA GLY A 38 -17.85 3.56 -18.86
C GLY A 38 -17.42 2.14 -18.46
N PHE A 39 -16.98 1.31 -19.42
CA PHE A 39 -16.41 0.00 -19.14
C PHE A 39 -15.07 0.10 -18.40
N HIS A 40 -14.22 1.07 -18.76
CA HIS A 40 -12.99 1.38 -18.02
C HIS A 40 -13.30 1.67 -16.55
N SER A 41 -14.23 2.60 -16.28
CA SER A 41 -14.68 2.84 -14.89
C SER A 41 -15.37 1.66 -14.23
N GLY A 42 -15.90 0.70 -14.99
CA GLY A 42 -16.34 -0.58 -14.46
C GLY A 42 -15.20 -1.40 -13.85
N MET A 43 -14.01 -1.39 -14.48
CA MET A 43 -12.81 -2.01 -13.91
C MET A 43 -12.35 -1.28 -12.64
N ASP A 44 -12.41 0.06 -12.62
CA ASP A 44 -12.10 0.87 -11.43
C ASP A 44 -13.03 0.53 -10.26
N LEU A 45 -14.33 0.31 -10.55
CA LEU A 45 -15.29 -0.13 -9.57
C LEU A 45 -14.97 -1.53 -9.02
N ILE A 46 -14.57 -2.46 -9.88
CA ILE A 46 -14.13 -3.80 -9.45
C ILE A 46 -12.91 -3.70 -8.53
N ALA A 47 -11.92 -2.89 -8.90
CA ALA A 47 -10.73 -2.62 -8.08
C ALA A 47 -11.13 -2.05 -6.70
N ALA A 48 -11.97 -1.02 -6.66
CA ALA A 48 -12.44 -0.42 -5.41
C ALA A 48 -13.24 -1.39 -4.53
N ILE A 49 -14.03 -2.31 -5.13
CA ILE A 49 -14.73 -3.37 -4.40
C ILE A 49 -13.73 -4.33 -3.78
N ILE A 50 -12.69 -4.74 -4.51
CA ILE A 50 -11.61 -5.60 -4.01
C ILE A 50 -10.89 -4.91 -2.84
N ALA A 51 -10.55 -3.63 -2.98
CA ALA A 51 -9.96 -2.82 -1.91
C ALA A 51 -10.86 -2.81 -0.66
N LEU A 52 -12.17 -2.55 -0.83
CA LEU A 52 -13.13 -2.53 0.28
C LEU A 52 -13.26 -3.88 0.98
N ILE A 53 -13.40 -4.97 0.22
CA ILE A 53 -13.48 -6.33 0.78
C ILE A 53 -12.20 -6.64 1.55
N SER A 54 -11.05 -6.32 0.96
CA SER A 54 -9.74 -6.57 1.54
C SER A 54 -9.52 -5.81 2.85
N VAL A 55 -9.78 -4.50 2.87
CA VAL A 55 -9.68 -3.68 4.07
C VAL A 55 -10.63 -4.17 5.17
N ASN A 56 -11.86 -4.53 4.83
CA ASN A 56 -12.81 -5.09 5.81
C ASN A 56 -12.32 -6.45 6.36
N LYS A 57 -11.74 -7.30 5.51
CA LYS A 57 -11.21 -8.60 5.91
C LYS A 57 -9.97 -8.44 6.79
N ALA A 58 -9.06 -7.54 6.43
CA ALA A 58 -7.84 -7.24 7.16
C ALA A 58 -8.08 -6.60 8.53
N ALA A 59 -9.20 -5.90 8.71
CA ALA A 59 -9.61 -5.37 10.01
C ALA A 59 -10.11 -6.45 11.00
N LYS A 60 -10.28 -7.70 10.57
CA LYS A 60 -10.67 -8.79 11.47
C LYS A 60 -9.49 -9.19 12.36
N PRO A 61 -9.72 -9.39 13.67
CA PRO A 61 -8.69 -9.90 14.57
C PRO A 61 -8.28 -11.33 14.18
N ALA A 62 -7.16 -11.80 14.75
CA ALA A 62 -6.72 -13.18 14.59
C ALA A 62 -7.76 -14.17 15.11
N ASP A 63 -7.87 -15.32 14.44
CA ASP A 63 -8.72 -16.43 14.83
C ASP A 63 -7.97 -17.77 14.72
N THR A 64 -8.66 -18.89 14.97
CA THR A 64 -8.05 -20.23 14.94
C THR A 64 -7.54 -20.64 13.56
N SER A 65 -8.10 -20.08 12.48
CA SER A 65 -7.65 -20.36 11.10
C SER A 65 -6.48 -19.46 10.70
N TYR A 66 -6.51 -18.19 11.14
CA TYR A 66 -5.49 -17.18 10.83
C TYR A 66 -4.93 -16.58 12.12
N GLN A 67 -3.98 -17.30 12.74
CA GLN A 67 -3.43 -16.97 14.07
C GLN A 67 -2.64 -15.65 14.11
N TYR A 68 -2.10 -15.20 12.99
CA TYR A 68 -1.39 -13.92 12.88
C TYR A 68 -2.31 -12.76 12.46
N GLY A 69 -3.58 -13.04 12.17
CA GLY A 69 -4.55 -12.08 11.67
C GLY A 69 -4.63 -12.03 10.15
N TYR A 70 -5.44 -11.10 9.65
CA TYR A 70 -5.84 -11.02 8.25
C TYR A 70 -5.12 -9.90 7.46
N GLY A 71 -4.09 -9.26 8.04
CA GLY A 71 -3.43 -8.10 7.44
C GLY A 71 -2.88 -8.31 6.02
N LYS A 72 -2.40 -9.53 5.70
CA LYS A 72 -1.86 -9.85 4.37
C LYS A 72 -2.90 -9.80 3.24
N TYR A 73 -4.21 -9.76 3.54
CA TYR A 73 -5.24 -9.54 2.51
C TYR A 73 -5.08 -8.18 1.82
N GLU A 74 -4.62 -7.14 2.53
CA GLU A 74 -4.38 -5.82 1.90
C GLU A 74 -3.25 -5.87 0.87
N ASN A 75 -2.19 -6.65 1.14
CA ASN A 75 -1.11 -6.88 0.19
C ASN A 75 -1.60 -7.65 -1.06
N LEU A 76 -2.46 -8.65 -0.85
CA LEU A 76 -3.03 -9.42 -1.96
C LEU A 76 -3.90 -8.53 -2.87
N ALA A 77 -4.76 -7.68 -2.29
CA ALA A 77 -5.54 -6.72 -3.05
C ALA A 77 -4.64 -5.76 -3.85
N SER A 78 -3.57 -5.26 -3.23
CA SER A 78 -2.61 -4.37 -3.89
C SER A 78 -1.93 -5.01 -5.11
N ILE A 79 -1.63 -6.31 -5.04
CA ILE A 79 -1.09 -7.07 -6.20
C ILE A 79 -2.15 -7.20 -7.29
N ILE A 80 -3.38 -7.58 -6.93
CA ILE A 80 -4.48 -7.73 -7.90
C ILE A 80 -4.74 -6.41 -8.62
N GLU A 81 -4.81 -5.30 -7.89
CA GLU A 81 -4.98 -3.97 -8.47
C GLU A 81 -3.82 -3.58 -9.38
N ALA A 82 -2.58 -3.83 -8.96
CA ALA A 82 -1.44 -3.54 -9.81
C ALA A 82 -1.42 -4.39 -11.10
N LEU A 83 -1.91 -5.63 -11.07
CA LEU A 83 -2.11 -6.45 -12.27
C LEU A 83 -3.20 -5.89 -13.18
N LEU A 84 -4.30 -5.36 -12.62
CA LEU A 84 -5.34 -4.66 -13.40
C LEU A 84 -4.76 -3.42 -14.08
N ILE A 85 -3.91 -2.64 -13.38
CA ILE A 85 -3.22 -1.48 -13.94
C ILE A 85 -2.30 -1.89 -15.09
N VAL A 86 -1.53 -2.98 -14.94
CA VAL A 86 -0.68 -3.51 -16.02
C VAL A 86 -1.53 -3.93 -17.23
N ALA A 87 -2.66 -4.60 -16.99
CA ALA A 87 -3.57 -5.00 -18.07
C ALA A 87 -4.14 -3.76 -18.81
N ALA A 88 -4.57 -2.73 -18.08
CA ALA A 88 -5.07 -1.48 -18.66
C ALA A 88 -3.99 -0.77 -19.48
N ALA A 89 -2.75 -0.66 -18.96
CA ALA A 89 -1.63 -0.08 -19.70
C ALA A 89 -1.28 -0.88 -20.97
N GLY A 90 -1.40 -2.21 -20.91
CA GLY A 90 -1.25 -3.10 -22.06
C GLY A 90 -2.32 -2.84 -23.13
N LEU A 91 -3.58 -2.70 -22.74
CA LEU A 91 -4.69 -2.37 -23.64
C LEU A 91 -4.50 -0.99 -24.30
N ILE A 92 -4.14 0.03 -23.51
CA ILE A 92 -3.84 1.39 -24.04
C ILE A 92 -2.72 1.32 -25.08
N THR A 93 -1.65 0.57 -24.79
CA THR A 93 -0.51 0.43 -25.71
C THR A 93 -0.91 -0.32 -26.98
N ALA A 94 -1.70 -1.39 -26.85
CA ALA A 94 -2.20 -2.18 -27.98
C ALA A 94 -3.13 -1.36 -28.90
N GLU A 95 -3.92 -0.44 -28.35
CA GLU A 95 -4.77 0.46 -29.13
C GLU A 95 -4.01 1.65 -29.73
N ALA A 96 -3.04 2.20 -29.01
CA ALA A 96 -2.25 3.35 -29.45
C ALA A 96 -1.21 2.99 -30.54
N TYR A 97 -0.62 1.81 -30.47
CA TYR A 97 0.44 1.37 -31.40
C TYR A 97 0.02 1.40 -32.88
N PRO A 98 -1.11 0.79 -33.32
CA PRO A 98 -1.52 0.85 -34.73
C PRO A 98 -1.87 2.29 -35.19
N ARG A 99 -2.39 3.12 -34.29
CA ARG A 99 -2.74 4.53 -34.57
C ARG A 99 -1.54 5.42 -34.87
N LEU A 100 -0.30 4.98 -34.58
CA LEU A 100 0.91 5.67 -35.02
C LEU A 100 1.10 5.62 -36.54
N PHE A 101 0.68 4.53 -37.17
CA PHE A 101 0.84 4.30 -38.61
C PHE A 101 -0.41 4.69 -39.40
N GLU A 102 -1.58 4.56 -38.80
CA GLU A 102 -2.87 4.98 -39.38
C GLU A 102 -3.59 5.94 -38.43
N PRO A 103 -3.24 7.24 -38.45
CA PRO A 103 -3.87 8.22 -37.56
C PRO A 103 -5.35 8.39 -37.90
N ALA A 104 -6.22 8.09 -36.94
CA ALA A 104 -7.66 8.25 -37.06
C ALA A 104 -8.15 9.51 -36.31
N PRO A 105 -9.21 10.18 -36.79
CA PRO A 105 -9.80 11.30 -36.08
C PRO A 105 -10.38 10.87 -34.73
N VAL A 106 -10.06 11.64 -33.68
CA VAL A 106 -10.61 11.42 -32.33
C VAL A 106 -12.05 11.96 -32.29
N HIS A 107 -13.03 11.08 -32.16
CA HIS A 107 -14.46 11.42 -32.20
C HIS A 107 -15.01 12.03 -30.89
N ALA A 108 -14.16 12.29 -29.89
CA ALA A 108 -14.56 12.86 -28.61
C ALA A 108 -14.68 14.41 -28.68
N LEU A 109 -15.62 14.92 -29.49
CA LEU A 109 -15.89 16.36 -29.56
C LEU A 109 -17.23 16.69 -28.87
N GLY A 110 -17.18 17.37 -27.72
CA GLY A 110 -18.35 17.90 -27.02
C GLY A 110 -18.55 17.34 -25.61
N LEU A 111 -19.76 16.85 -25.31
CA LEU A 111 -20.21 16.36 -24.00
C LEU A 111 -19.32 15.25 -23.41
N GLY A 112 -18.72 14.40 -24.24
CA GLY A 112 -17.78 13.35 -23.79
C GLY A 112 -16.56 13.90 -23.07
N MET A 113 -15.95 14.98 -23.58
CA MET A 113 -14.83 15.65 -22.90
C MET A 113 -15.24 16.25 -21.55
N LEU A 114 -16.45 16.81 -21.45
CA LEU A 114 -16.96 17.35 -20.20
C LEU A 114 -17.14 16.24 -19.16
N ILE A 115 -17.68 15.09 -19.54
CA ILE A 115 -17.85 13.93 -18.66
C ILE A 115 -16.49 13.38 -18.20
N MET A 116 -15.52 13.26 -19.12
CA MET A 116 -14.15 12.86 -18.77
C MET A 116 -13.49 13.85 -17.80
N ALA A 117 -13.62 15.15 -18.05
CA ALA A 117 -13.08 16.19 -17.17
C ALA A 117 -13.71 16.15 -15.77
N VAL A 118 -15.04 15.99 -15.68
CA VAL A 118 -15.74 15.84 -14.39
C VAL A 118 -15.27 14.57 -13.67
N SER A 119 -15.15 13.46 -14.39
CA SER A 119 -14.68 12.18 -13.82
C SER A 119 -13.26 12.29 -13.30
N ALA A 120 -12.35 12.91 -14.05
CA ALA A 120 -10.98 13.16 -13.62
C ALA A 120 -10.91 14.03 -12.35
N CYS A 121 -11.76 15.05 -12.23
CA CYS A 121 -11.87 15.87 -11.01
C CYS A 121 -12.34 15.05 -9.80
N VAL A 122 -13.34 14.19 -9.99
CA VAL A 122 -13.85 13.30 -8.93
C VAL A 122 -12.79 12.29 -8.53
N ASN A 123 -12.15 11.61 -9.48
CA ASN A 123 -11.06 10.66 -9.23
C ASN A 123 -9.88 11.32 -8.51
N LEU A 124 -9.51 12.55 -8.89
CA LEU A 124 -8.46 13.30 -8.20
C LEU A 124 -8.81 13.59 -6.74
N PHE A 125 -10.06 13.97 -6.48
CA PHE A 125 -10.53 14.25 -5.13
C PHE A 125 -10.52 12.99 -4.25
N VAL A 126 -11.10 11.90 -4.75
CA VAL A 126 -11.19 10.61 -4.04
C VAL A 126 -9.79 9.99 -3.86
N SER A 127 -8.96 10.01 -4.90
CA SER A 127 -7.55 9.57 -4.84
C SER A 127 -6.78 10.27 -3.72
N ARG A 128 -6.89 11.60 -3.60
CA ARG A 128 -6.22 12.35 -2.52
C ARG A 128 -6.69 11.90 -1.13
N MET A 129 -7.98 11.62 -0.96
CA MET A 129 -8.52 11.11 0.29
C MET A 129 -8.00 9.70 0.60
N LEU A 130 -7.98 8.81 -0.40
CA LEU A 130 -7.44 7.45 -0.28
C LEU A 130 -5.97 7.47 0.08
N LEU A 131 -5.13 8.22 -0.64
CA LEU A 131 -3.69 8.30 -0.38
C LEU A 131 -3.37 8.94 0.97
N LYS A 132 -4.18 9.92 1.41
CA LYS A 132 -4.05 10.47 2.75
C LYS A 132 -4.36 9.41 3.81
N ALA A 133 -5.48 8.71 3.67
CA ALA A 133 -5.85 7.63 4.60
C ALA A 133 -4.82 6.50 4.58
N ALA A 134 -4.35 6.09 3.40
CA ALA A 134 -3.34 5.06 3.22
C ALA A 134 -2.05 5.37 4.00
N ARG A 135 -1.57 6.62 3.93
CA ARG A 135 -0.39 7.08 4.70
C ARG A 135 -0.65 7.09 6.20
N GLU A 136 -1.81 7.56 6.64
CA GLU A 136 -2.15 7.62 8.06
C GLU A 136 -2.39 6.23 8.68
N THR A 137 -2.80 5.25 7.87
CA THR A 137 -3.16 3.91 8.32
C THR A 137 -2.19 2.81 7.88
N ASP A 138 -1.09 3.15 7.20
CA ASP A 138 -0.17 2.18 6.56
C ASP A 138 -0.92 1.12 5.73
N SER A 139 -1.96 1.53 4.99
CA SER A 139 -2.82 0.58 4.24
C SER A 139 -2.34 0.45 2.80
N PRO A 140 -1.76 -0.71 2.40
CA PRO A 140 -1.32 -0.90 1.03
C PRO A 140 -2.50 -0.97 0.05
N ALA A 141 -3.64 -1.56 0.46
CA ALA A 141 -4.83 -1.62 -0.40
C ALA A 141 -5.39 -0.22 -0.74
N LEU A 142 -5.48 0.68 0.25
CA LEU A 142 -5.90 2.07 -0.02
C LEU A 142 -4.86 2.85 -0.83
N ALA A 143 -3.57 2.53 -0.67
CA ALA A 143 -2.51 3.13 -1.46
C ALA A 143 -2.63 2.73 -2.93
N ALA A 144 -2.87 1.44 -3.19
CA ALA A 144 -3.08 0.90 -4.53
C ALA A 144 -4.32 1.53 -5.19
N ASP A 145 -5.47 1.54 -4.51
CA ASP A 145 -6.74 2.10 -5.05
C ASP A 145 -6.59 3.60 -5.32
N GLY A 146 -5.95 4.32 -4.40
CA GLY A 146 -5.65 5.74 -4.58
C GLY A 146 -4.69 6.02 -5.74
N MET A 147 -3.69 5.17 -5.97
CA MET A 147 -2.77 5.27 -7.11
C MET A 147 -3.46 4.91 -8.42
N HIS A 148 -4.33 3.90 -8.43
CA HIS A 148 -5.14 3.53 -9.59
C HIS A 148 -5.99 4.72 -10.07
N LEU A 149 -6.78 5.31 -9.17
CA LEU A 149 -7.58 6.49 -9.51
C LEU A 149 -6.70 7.66 -9.96
N LEU A 150 -5.50 7.82 -9.40
CA LEU A 150 -4.56 8.85 -9.84
C LEU A 150 -4.04 8.60 -11.26
N THR A 151 -3.77 7.34 -11.61
CA THR A 151 -3.38 6.98 -12.98
C THR A 151 -4.49 7.31 -13.98
N ASP A 152 -5.76 7.14 -13.62
CA ASP A 152 -6.89 7.55 -14.47
C ASP A 152 -6.99 9.07 -14.65
N VAL A 153 -6.60 9.84 -13.64
CA VAL A 153 -6.51 11.30 -13.79
C VAL A 153 -5.42 11.65 -14.80
N TYR A 154 -4.26 11.01 -14.73
CA TYR A 154 -3.17 11.28 -15.67
C TYR A 154 -3.51 10.85 -17.10
N THR A 155 -4.17 9.70 -17.31
CA THR A 155 -4.67 9.30 -18.64
C THR A 155 -5.68 10.30 -19.16
N SER A 156 -6.67 10.69 -18.34
CA SER A 156 -7.71 11.64 -18.72
C SER A 156 -7.13 13.01 -19.10
N VAL A 157 -6.18 13.52 -18.32
CA VAL A 157 -5.48 14.78 -18.60
C VAL A 157 -4.64 14.66 -19.87
N GLY A 158 -3.93 13.54 -20.06
CA GLY A 158 -3.17 13.27 -21.28
C GLY A 158 -4.06 13.33 -22.53
N VAL A 159 -5.19 12.63 -22.51
CA VAL A 159 -6.16 12.63 -23.61
C VAL A 159 -6.73 14.03 -23.85
N LEU A 160 -7.12 14.75 -22.79
CA LEU A 160 -7.61 16.14 -22.92
C LEU A 160 -6.59 17.06 -23.58
N ILE A 161 -5.32 16.97 -23.19
CA ILE A 161 -4.22 17.73 -23.82
C ILE A 161 -4.07 17.31 -25.29
N GLY A 162 -4.10 16.01 -25.57
CA GLY A 162 -4.03 15.48 -26.94
C GLY A 162 -5.13 16.03 -27.84
N VAL A 163 -6.38 16.01 -27.37
CA VAL A 163 -7.53 16.55 -28.12
C VAL A 163 -7.40 18.06 -28.36
N ILE A 164 -6.93 18.83 -27.37
CA ILE A 164 -6.70 20.27 -27.53
C ILE A 164 -5.63 20.51 -28.60
N ILE A 165 -4.51 19.79 -28.57
CA ILE A 165 -3.44 19.94 -29.56
C ILE A 165 -3.95 19.56 -30.95
N ILE A 166 -4.65 18.43 -31.09
CA ILE A 166 -5.24 17.99 -32.37
C ILE A 166 -6.18 19.05 -32.92
N LYS A 167 -7.00 19.67 -32.08
CA LYS A 167 -7.95 20.72 -32.51
C LYS A 167 -7.25 21.94 -33.10
N PHE A 168 -6.08 22.33 -32.58
CA PHE A 168 -5.35 23.50 -33.07
C PHE A 168 -4.34 23.19 -34.19
N THR A 169 -3.78 21.98 -34.22
CA THR A 169 -2.68 21.60 -35.14
C THR A 169 -3.10 20.65 -36.26
N GLY A 170 -4.19 19.90 -36.07
CA GLY A 170 -4.60 18.79 -36.94
C GLY A 170 -3.70 17.55 -36.84
N TRP A 171 -2.76 17.49 -35.90
CA TRP A 171 -1.80 16.38 -35.79
C TRP A 171 -2.36 15.20 -34.99
N TYR A 172 -3.07 14.31 -35.67
CA TYR A 172 -3.68 13.12 -35.06
C TYR A 172 -2.67 12.14 -34.43
N ILE A 173 -1.38 12.21 -34.80
CA ILE A 173 -0.32 11.38 -34.21
C ILE A 173 -0.01 11.72 -32.74
N VAL A 174 -0.46 12.88 -32.27
CA VAL A 174 -0.21 13.33 -30.88
C VAL A 174 -0.93 12.45 -29.87
N ASP A 175 -2.15 11.99 -30.17
CA ASP A 175 -2.95 11.11 -29.29
C ASP A 175 -2.23 9.78 -28.97
N PRO A 176 -1.80 8.96 -29.96
CA PRO A 176 -1.09 7.72 -29.68
C PRO A 176 0.28 7.93 -29.00
N LEU A 177 0.99 9.03 -29.29
CA LEU A 177 2.24 9.36 -28.60
C LEU A 177 2.02 9.64 -27.11
N ILE A 178 0.98 10.42 -26.77
CA ILE A 178 0.61 10.69 -25.38
C ILE A 178 0.13 9.40 -24.71
N GLY A 179 -0.68 8.58 -25.38
CA GLY A 179 -1.16 7.30 -24.87
C GLY A 179 -0.01 6.36 -24.48
N ILE A 180 1.01 6.22 -25.33
CA ILE A 180 2.20 5.41 -25.05
C ILE A 180 3.03 6.02 -23.92
N ALA A 181 3.23 7.35 -23.90
CA ALA A 181 3.98 8.00 -22.84
C ALA A 181 3.31 7.79 -21.47
N VAL A 182 1.98 7.90 -21.41
CA VAL A 182 1.20 7.66 -20.20
C VAL A 182 1.24 6.18 -19.81
N SER A 183 1.13 5.25 -20.76
CA SER A 183 1.18 3.81 -20.45
C SER A 183 2.53 3.40 -19.82
N ILE A 184 3.65 3.95 -20.30
CA ILE A 184 4.98 3.73 -19.70
C ILE A 184 5.04 4.25 -18.26
N PHE A 185 4.48 5.44 -18.00
CA PHE A 185 4.42 6.01 -16.66
C PHE A 185 3.59 5.13 -15.71
N ILE A 186 2.45 4.64 -16.18
CA ILE A 186 1.56 3.74 -15.42
C ILE A 186 2.24 2.40 -15.12
N LEU A 187 2.93 1.80 -16.10
CA LEU A 187 3.66 0.55 -15.90
C LEU A 187 4.74 0.68 -14.82
N LYS A 188 5.43 1.83 -14.75
CA LYS A 188 6.38 2.09 -13.68
C LYS A 188 5.71 2.11 -12.31
N ALA A 189 4.58 2.80 -12.18
CA ALA A 189 3.83 2.87 -10.92
C ALA A 189 3.31 1.48 -10.49
N ALA A 190 2.79 0.69 -11.45
CA ALA A 190 2.34 -0.67 -11.20
C ALA A 190 3.49 -1.59 -10.76
N TRP A 191 4.67 -1.47 -11.38
CA TRP A 191 5.85 -2.24 -11.00
C TRP A 191 6.30 -1.94 -9.56
N GLU A 192 6.28 -0.67 -9.15
CA GLU A 192 6.61 -0.27 -7.78
C GLU A 192 5.62 -0.88 -6.77
N LEU A 193 4.31 -0.83 -7.07
CA LEU A 193 3.27 -1.44 -6.23
C LEU A 193 3.42 -2.97 -6.13
N ILE A 194 3.66 -3.67 -7.24
CA ILE A 194 3.87 -5.12 -7.26
C ILE A 194 5.08 -5.48 -6.42
N ARG A 195 6.21 -4.82 -6.65
CA ARG A 195 7.46 -5.09 -5.95
C ARG A 195 7.28 -4.92 -4.43
N ASP A 196 6.66 -3.84 -4.01
CA ASP A 196 6.51 -3.53 -2.58
C ASP A 196 5.49 -4.45 -1.91
N SER A 197 4.44 -4.86 -2.63
CA SER A 197 3.47 -5.85 -2.14
C SER A 197 4.06 -7.26 -2.03
N ILE A 198 4.84 -7.70 -3.02
CA ILE A 198 5.54 -9.00 -3.00
C ILE A 198 6.53 -9.05 -1.82
N LYS A 199 7.31 -7.97 -1.63
CA LYS A 199 8.21 -7.86 -0.48
C LYS A 199 7.48 -8.05 0.85
N SER A 200 6.30 -7.46 1.01
CA SER A 200 5.50 -7.66 2.23
C SER A 200 4.94 -9.07 2.37
N ILE A 201 4.60 -9.76 1.28
CA ILE A 201 4.14 -11.15 1.33
C ILE A 201 5.29 -12.09 1.75
N LEU A 202 6.48 -11.86 1.20
CA LEU A 202 7.71 -12.62 1.46
C LEU A 202 8.36 -12.29 2.82
N ASP A 203 7.65 -11.56 3.69
CA ASP A 203 8.12 -11.17 5.02
C ASP A 203 9.46 -10.41 4.99
N MET A 204 9.64 -9.53 3.99
CA MET A 204 10.79 -8.64 3.94
C MET A 204 10.87 -7.79 5.23
N SER A 205 12.10 -7.60 5.68
CA SER A 205 12.39 -6.81 6.87
C SER A 205 11.87 -5.38 6.78
N LEU A 206 11.57 -4.77 7.93
CA LEU A 206 11.14 -3.37 7.99
C LEU A 206 12.18 -2.41 7.36
N PRO A 207 11.78 -1.21 6.92
CA PRO A 207 12.71 -0.20 6.42
C PRO A 207 13.84 0.09 7.41
N GLU A 208 15.04 0.41 6.89
CA GLU A 208 16.23 0.65 7.72
C GLU A 208 16.03 1.79 8.74
N GLU A 209 15.21 2.79 8.43
CA GLU A 209 14.86 3.85 9.38
C GLU A 209 14.09 3.32 10.59
N GLU A 210 13.10 2.43 10.37
CA GLU A 210 12.35 1.80 11.45
C GLU A 210 13.24 0.85 12.26
N LYS A 211 14.11 0.07 11.60
CA LYS A 211 15.08 -0.79 12.30
C LYS A 211 16.03 0.01 13.19
N LYS A 212 16.57 1.13 12.70
CA LYS A 212 17.44 2.02 13.50
C LYS A 212 16.71 2.54 14.73
N LEU A 213 15.41 2.85 14.62
CA LEU A 213 14.61 3.29 15.75
C LEU A 213 14.39 2.18 16.78
N ILE A 214 14.16 0.94 16.34
CA ILE A 214 14.09 -0.25 17.20
C ILE A 214 15.42 -0.46 17.92
N MET A 215 16.54 -0.46 17.19
CA MET A 215 17.88 -0.59 17.78
C MET A 215 18.15 0.51 18.80
N LYS A 216 17.88 1.78 18.48
CA LYS A 216 18.04 2.89 19.43
C LYS A 216 17.17 2.74 20.67
N THR A 217 16.03 2.06 20.55
CA THR A 217 15.15 1.76 21.70
C THR A 217 15.78 0.69 22.57
N LEU A 218 16.23 -0.42 21.98
CA LEU A 218 16.95 -1.48 22.69
C LEU A 218 18.20 -0.95 23.39
N GLN A 219 18.93 -0.03 22.75
CA GLN A 219 20.10 0.65 23.33
C GLN A 219 19.80 1.38 24.66
N LYS A 220 18.61 1.95 24.82
CA LYS A 220 18.21 2.60 26.09
C LYS A 220 18.11 1.61 27.25
N TYR A 221 17.84 0.35 26.94
CA TYR A 221 17.66 -0.74 27.90
C TYR A 221 18.91 -1.61 28.04
N GLU A 222 20.05 -1.23 27.45
CA GLU A 222 21.31 -1.99 27.53
C GLU A 222 21.74 -2.29 28.98
N HIS A 223 21.32 -1.48 29.95
CA HIS A 223 21.60 -1.72 31.37
C HIS A 223 20.73 -2.83 32.01
N LYS A 224 19.66 -3.28 31.35
CA LYS A 224 18.72 -4.29 31.86
C LYS A 224 18.89 -5.67 31.23
N PHE A 225 19.70 -5.81 30.18
CA PHE A 225 19.99 -7.08 29.51
C PHE A 225 21.48 -7.16 29.12
N VAL A 226 22.00 -8.36 28.89
CA VAL A 226 23.41 -8.56 28.55
C VAL A 226 23.67 -8.21 27.09
N GLU A 227 22.92 -8.85 26.19
CA GLU A 227 22.94 -8.64 24.75
C GLU A 227 21.58 -9.00 24.15
N PHE A 228 21.37 -8.63 22.88
CA PHE A 228 20.24 -9.12 22.09
C PHE A 228 20.76 -9.65 20.76
N HIS A 229 20.11 -10.68 20.23
CA HIS A 229 20.45 -11.25 18.93
C HIS A 229 19.20 -11.72 18.19
N GLU A 230 19.36 -12.17 16.95
CA GLU A 230 18.28 -12.65 16.08
C GLU A 230 17.09 -11.67 15.91
N LEU A 231 17.35 -10.36 15.86
CA LEU A 231 16.30 -9.37 15.57
C LEU A 231 15.72 -9.60 14.17
N ARG A 232 14.49 -10.12 14.14
CA ARG A 232 13.68 -10.35 12.95
C ARG A 232 12.53 -9.37 12.93
N THR A 233 12.28 -8.78 11.77
CA THR A 233 11.17 -7.84 11.60
C THR A 233 10.44 -8.14 10.31
N ARG A 234 9.14 -7.91 10.25
CA ARG A 234 8.33 -8.04 9.03
C ARG A 234 7.06 -7.18 9.11
N ARG A 235 6.38 -7.04 7.98
CA ARG A 235 5.10 -6.30 7.85
C ARG A 235 3.99 -7.21 7.34
N ALA A 236 2.82 -7.12 7.97
CA ALA A 236 1.60 -7.79 7.53
C ALA A 236 0.47 -6.75 7.38
N GLY A 237 0.31 -6.22 6.17
CA GLY A 237 -0.53 -5.05 5.93
C GLY A 237 -0.04 -3.85 6.76
N ALA A 238 -0.90 -3.30 7.61
CA ALA A 238 -0.59 -2.17 8.49
C ALA A 238 0.11 -2.56 9.80
N GLU A 239 0.22 -3.85 10.11
CA GLU A 239 0.85 -4.36 11.33
C GLU A 239 2.34 -4.64 11.13
N ARG A 240 3.14 -4.31 12.17
CA ARG A 240 4.56 -4.63 12.26
C ARG A 240 4.75 -5.80 13.21
N HIS A 241 5.56 -6.78 12.82
CA HIS A 241 5.96 -7.88 13.69
C HIS A 241 7.45 -7.79 13.96
N ILE A 242 7.82 -7.90 15.23
CA ILE A 242 9.20 -7.77 15.70
C ILE A 242 9.46 -8.94 16.64
N ASP A 243 10.41 -9.79 16.27
CA ASP A 243 10.82 -10.94 17.06
C ASP A 243 12.30 -10.76 17.41
N LEU A 244 12.69 -10.96 18.67
CA LEU A 244 14.09 -10.90 19.08
C LEU A 244 14.39 -11.83 20.25
N HIS A 245 15.66 -12.18 20.40
CA HIS A 245 16.15 -12.87 21.58
C HIS A 245 16.85 -11.88 22.49
N LEU A 246 16.58 -11.96 23.79
CA LEU A 246 17.12 -11.07 24.81
C LEU A 246 17.85 -11.90 25.85
N VAL A 247 19.17 -11.74 25.93
CA VAL A 247 20.00 -12.46 26.90
C VAL A 247 19.99 -11.70 28.22
N ILE A 248 19.56 -12.36 29.29
CA ILE A 248 19.38 -11.74 30.61
C ILE A 248 20.18 -12.49 31.68
N ALA A 249 20.52 -11.81 32.77
CA ALA A 249 21.27 -12.39 33.86
C ALA A 249 20.53 -13.57 34.53
N HIS A 250 21.24 -14.69 34.71
CA HIS A 250 20.69 -15.96 35.20
C HIS A 250 20.10 -15.92 36.62
N HIS A 251 20.37 -14.88 37.41
CA HIS A 251 19.93 -14.76 38.80
C HIS A 251 18.59 -14.04 38.95
N LEU A 252 18.07 -13.45 37.86
CA LEU A 252 16.77 -12.80 37.87
C LEU A 252 15.66 -13.86 37.90
N SER A 253 14.60 -13.58 38.67
CA SER A 253 13.39 -14.38 38.64
C SER A 253 12.65 -14.19 37.32
N VAL A 254 11.82 -15.17 36.93
CA VAL A 254 10.99 -15.08 35.72
C VAL A 254 10.09 -13.83 35.72
N GLY A 255 9.59 -13.42 36.89
CA GLY A 255 8.80 -12.18 37.02
C GLY A 255 9.61 -10.93 36.67
N GLN A 256 10.85 -10.81 37.17
CA GLN A 256 11.72 -9.68 36.85
C GLN A 256 12.13 -9.67 35.37
N VAL A 257 12.37 -10.84 34.78
CA VAL A 257 12.61 -10.98 33.34
C VAL A 257 11.41 -10.49 32.54
N HIS A 258 10.20 -10.89 32.93
CA HIS A 258 8.97 -10.47 32.28
C HIS A 258 8.76 -8.95 32.35
N GLU A 259 9.05 -8.32 33.50
CA GLU A 259 8.99 -6.86 33.64
C GLU A 259 9.91 -6.13 32.65
N VAL A 260 11.15 -6.62 32.46
CA VAL A 260 12.08 -6.05 31.47
C VAL A 260 11.53 -6.20 30.06
N CYS A 261 10.99 -7.37 29.71
CA CYS A 261 10.37 -7.60 28.41
C CYS A 261 9.16 -6.67 28.20
N ASP A 262 8.25 -6.56 29.17
CA ASP A 262 7.06 -5.70 29.10
C ASP A 262 7.40 -4.23 28.89
N GLU A 263 8.45 -3.73 29.57
CA GLU A 263 8.91 -2.34 29.39
C GLU A 263 9.42 -2.08 27.97
N ILE A 264 10.22 -3.00 27.42
CA ILE A 264 10.75 -2.91 26.06
C ILE A 264 9.60 -2.99 25.06
N GLU A 265 8.70 -3.97 25.23
CA GLU A 265 7.53 -4.14 24.38
C GLU A 265 6.63 -2.90 24.38
N SER A 266 6.34 -2.35 25.56
CA SER A 266 5.52 -1.15 25.72
C SER A 266 6.15 0.05 25.01
N THR A 267 7.46 0.23 25.14
CA THR A 267 8.18 1.33 24.48
C THR A 267 8.16 1.20 22.96
N ILE A 268 8.35 -0.02 22.44
CA ILE A 268 8.25 -0.28 21.00
C ILE A 268 6.79 -0.07 20.52
N LYS A 269 5.78 -0.49 21.28
CA LYS A 269 4.35 -0.27 20.99
C LYS A 269 3.98 1.22 20.99
N GLN A 270 4.63 2.05 21.80
CA GLN A 270 4.44 3.50 21.76
C GLN A 270 5.01 4.14 20.47
N LEU A 271 6.14 3.64 19.97
CA LEU A 271 6.73 4.08 18.70
C LEU A 271 5.91 3.61 17.49
N PHE A 272 5.36 2.40 17.58
CA PHE A 272 4.59 1.76 16.52
C PHE A 272 3.24 1.27 17.06
N PRO A 273 2.17 2.09 16.99
CA PRO A 273 0.86 1.76 17.59
C PRO A 273 0.22 0.44 17.11
N ARG A 274 0.64 -0.07 15.94
CA ARG A 274 0.20 -1.34 15.35
C ARG A 274 1.36 -2.32 15.25
N CYS A 275 1.97 -2.68 16.38
CA CYS A 275 3.04 -3.68 16.40
C CYS A 275 2.74 -4.86 17.34
N LYS A 276 3.22 -6.03 16.93
CA LYS A 276 3.32 -7.24 17.75
C LYS A 276 4.80 -7.50 17.98
N VAL A 277 5.18 -7.56 19.25
CA VAL A 277 6.56 -7.82 19.66
C VAL A 277 6.57 -9.18 20.35
N LEU A 278 7.53 -10.02 20.02
CA LEU A 278 7.81 -11.27 20.71
C LEU A 278 9.26 -11.24 21.17
N ILE A 279 9.46 -11.27 22.48
CA ILE A 279 10.80 -11.32 23.09
C ILE A 279 11.01 -12.71 23.67
N HIS A 280 11.95 -13.47 23.10
CA HIS A 280 12.41 -14.72 23.70
C HIS A 280 13.54 -14.40 24.67
N ALA A 281 13.26 -14.50 25.98
CA ALA A 281 14.26 -14.25 27.01
C ALA A 281 15.10 -15.50 27.26
N GLU A 282 16.42 -15.37 27.14
CA GLU A 282 17.38 -16.45 27.31
C GLU A 282 18.29 -16.14 28.51
N PRO A 283 18.58 -17.12 29.38
CA PRO A 283 19.54 -16.91 30.45
C PRO A 283 20.95 -16.85 29.88
N CYS A 284 21.78 -15.98 30.45
CA CYS A 284 23.22 -16.00 30.20
C CYS A 284 23.81 -17.35 30.63
N ASP A 285 24.62 -17.95 29.76
CA ASP A 285 25.32 -19.23 29.96
C ASP A 285 26.48 -19.16 30.99
N GLY A 286 26.75 -17.98 31.56
CA GLY A 286 27.83 -17.75 32.50
C GLY A 286 29.23 -17.73 31.87
N SER A 287 29.34 -17.89 30.54
CA SER A 287 30.61 -17.74 29.80
C SER A 287 30.93 -16.29 29.47
N CYS A 288 29.99 -15.38 29.70
CA CYS A 288 30.16 -13.94 29.52
C CYS A 288 31.35 -13.40 30.35
N GLU A 289 32.36 -12.86 29.67
CA GLU A 289 33.54 -12.23 30.31
C GLU A 289 33.14 -11.15 31.33
N ARG A 290 31.98 -10.51 31.16
CA ARG A 290 31.47 -9.47 32.07
C ARG A 290 30.84 -10.02 33.35
N CYS A 291 30.05 -11.11 33.29
CA CYS A 291 29.59 -11.77 34.52
C CYS A 291 30.75 -12.42 35.29
N ASN A 292 31.85 -12.79 34.63
CA ASN A 292 33.01 -13.43 35.27
C ASN A 292 33.93 -12.44 36.02
N LYS A 293 33.75 -11.12 35.84
CA LYS A 293 34.53 -10.08 36.56
C LYS A 293 34.02 -9.83 37.98
N ASP A 294 32.75 -10.12 38.28
CA ASP A 294 32.17 -9.91 39.62
C ASP A 294 32.07 -11.26 40.36
N LYS A 295 33.05 -11.56 41.22
CA LYS A 295 33.17 -12.85 41.94
C LYS A 295 32.01 -13.13 42.91
N ASN A 296 31.16 -12.14 43.18
CA ASN A 296 29.87 -12.34 43.82
C ASN A 296 28.80 -12.39 42.72
N ARG A 297 28.36 -13.60 42.37
CA ARG A 297 27.32 -13.88 41.36
C ARG A 297 25.95 -13.21 41.61
N SER A 298 25.84 -12.38 42.65
CA SER A 298 24.71 -11.48 42.92
C SER A 298 24.72 -10.21 42.07
N ARG A 299 25.78 -10.00 41.29
CA ARG A 299 26.06 -8.78 40.55
C ARG A 299 26.54 -9.09 39.14
N CYS A 300 25.68 -9.70 38.31
CA CYS A 300 25.78 -9.38 36.88
C CYS A 300 25.11 -8.00 36.69
N SER A 301 25.74 -6.98 37.31
CA SER A 301 25.27 -5.60 37.36
C SER A 301 25.95 -4.80 36.27
N TYR A 302 25.13 -4.14 35.45
CA TYR A 302 25.56 -3.04 34.61
C TYR A 302 25.83 -1.80 35.48
N ASN A 303 27.04 -1.26 35.37
CA ASN A 303 27.29 0.18 35.51
C ASN A 303 27.71 0.68 34.12
#